data_AF-A0A1W6BGP3-F1
#
_entry.id   AF-A0A1W6BGP3-F1
#
_cell.length_a   1.000
_cell.length_b   1.000
_cell.length_c   1.000
_cell.angle_alpha   90.00
_cell.angle_beta   90.00
_cell.angle_gamma   90.00
#
_symmetry.space_group_name_H-M   'P 1'
#
loop_
_entity.id
_entity.type
_entity.pdbx_description
1 polymer ?
#
loop_
_entity_poly.entity_id
_entity_poly.type
_entity_poly.pdbx_seq_one_letter_code
_entity_poly.pdbx_strand_id
1 'polypeptide(L)'
;MHHDKILDNLKPGLYCVATPIGNLGDITLRAIEVLKKCDLILCEDTRVSKKLLNHFNIKKLLISYHKFNEREKIKEIIEKLKQDKIICLISDAGTPAISDPGQLLIKECIKYSIDIFPIPGASSVSAGISISGFSDRYLFLGFLPEKRKDLTLNLEKASSFGCTVVFFISPNKLYKIINDLKLHFPKRDILICREITKFHEEYIRISSDKLDSLRISKKGEVTVIISENKNIQKKLIELEESDKKEIKKLLKTKTIKNVVKLICSKKNFQKKVIYNYCLEIKNDKE
;
A
#
# COMPACT_ATOMS: atom_id res chain seq x y z
N MET A 1 -20.91 12.00 -11.30
CA MET A 1 -20.95 11.93 -9.82
C MET A 1 -22.40 11.74 -9.40
N HIS A 2 -22.71 10.73 -8.58
CA HIS A 2 -24.09 10.48 -8.13
C HIS A 2 -24.40 11.36 -6.90
N HIS A 3 -25.42 12.22 -6.99
CA HIS A 3 -25.86 13.07 -5.87
C HIS A 3 -26.65 12.26 -4.81
N ASP A 4 -26.32 12.53 -3.54
CA ASP A 4 -27.03 12.45 -2.24
C ASP A 4 -28.03 11.35 -1.87
N LYS A 5 -28.64 10.58 -2.78
CA LYS A 5 -29.63 9.55 -2.38
C LYS A 5 -29.06 8.45 -1.47
N ILE A 6 -27.75 8.18 -1.56
CA ILE A 6 -27.06 7.19 -0.71
C ILE A 6 -26.90 7.72 0.72
N LEU A 7 -26.72 9.04 0.88
CA LEU A 7 -26.55 9.65 2.20
C LEU A 7 -27.88 9.77 2.92
N ASP A 8 -28.99 9.98 2.22
CA ASP A 8 -30.32 10.11 2.82
C ASP A 8 -30.77 8.83 3.54
N ASN A 9 -30.43 7.66 2.98
CA ASN A 9 -30.70 6.36 3.58
C ASN A 9 -29.46 5.46 3.56
N LEU A 10 -28.65 5.55 4.63
CA LEU A 10 -27.57 4.60 4.84
C LEU A 10 -28.16 3.19 5.03
N LYS A 11 -27.60 2.22 4.32
CA LYS A 11 -27.95 0.81 4.53
C LYS A 11 -27.34 0.32 5.85
N PRO A 12 -28.00 -0.59 6.58
CA PRO A 12 -27.39 -1.33 7.67
C PRO A 12 -26.08 -1.99 7.28
N GLY A 13 -25.15 -2.13 8.23
CA GLY A 13 -23.85 -2.76 7.98
C GLY A 13 -22.66 -2.03 8.58
N LEU A 14 -21.47 -2.50 8.23
CA LEU A 14 -20.21 -1.96 8.72
C LEU A 14 -19.63 -0.94 7.74
N TYR A 15 -19.40 0.28 8.21
CA TYR A 15 -18.78 1.36 7.43
C TYR A 15 -17.33 1.54 7.88
N CYS A 16 -16.37 1.25 6.99
CA CYS A 16 -14.96 1.51 7.23
C CYS A 16 -14.65 2.96 6.84
N VAL A 17 -14.54 3.84 7.83
CA VAL A 17 -14.44 5.29 7.62
C VAL A 17 -13.02 5.77 7.85
N ALA A 18 -12.38 6.27 6.80
CA ALA A 18 -11.06 6.88 6.91
C ALA A 18 -11.12 8.22 7.67
N THR A 19 -10.18 8.43 8.59
CA THR A 19 -9.99 9.63 9.38
C THR A 19 -8.75 10.40 8.92
N PRO A 20 -8.62 11.70 9.25
CA PRO A 20 -7.40 12.46 9.01
C PRO A 20 -6.11 11.78 9.49
N ILE A 21 -4.98 12.04 8.80
CA ILE A 21 -3.65 11.55 9.20
C ILE A 21 -2.80 12.60 9.93
N GLY A 22 -3.37 13.76 10.23
CA GLY A 22 -2.67 14.86 10.90
C GLY A 22 -3.41 16.19 10.84
N ASN A 23 -4.02 16.50 9.69
CA ASN A 23 -4.82 17.71 9.49
C ASN A 23 -6.32 17.42 9.51
N LEU A 24 -7.07 18.05 10.43
CA LEU A 24 -8.52 17.88 10.51
C LEU A 24 -9.25 18.19 9.19
N GLY A 25 -8.67 19.03 8.33
CA GLY A 25 -9.20 19.36 7.01
C GLY A 25 -9.19 18.19 6.01
N ASP A 26 -8.46 17.11 6.28
CA ASP A 26 -8.36 15.95 5.36
C ASP A 26 -9.56 14.99 5.48
N ILE A 27 -10.49 15.24 6.40
CA ILE A 27 -11.70 14.43 6.50
C ILE A 27 -12.61 14.71 5.29
N THR A 28 -13.25 13.66 4.76
CA THR A 28 -14.20 13.85 3.66
C THR A 28 -15.56 14.29 4.18
N LEU A 29 -16.29 15.09 3.39
CA LEU A 29 -17.68 15.45 3.71
C LEU A 29 -18.55 14.20 3.92
N ARG A 30 -18.33 13.15 3.11
CA ARG A 30 -19.04 11.88 3.24
C ARG A 30 -18.74 11.17 4.56
N ALA A 31 -17.50 11.20 5.04
CA ALA A 31 -17.15 10.62 6.34
C ALA A 31 -17.89 11.34 7.48
N ILE A 32 -17.94 12.67 7.46
CA ILE A 32 -18.69 13.46 8.45
C ILE A 32 -20.16 13.03 8.46
N GLU A 33 -20.81 12.97 7.31
CA GLU A 33 -22.24 12.63 7.22
C GLU A 33 -22.52 11.19 7.66
N VAL A 34 -21.67 10.23 7.28
CA VAL A 34 -21.81 8.83 7.73
C VAL A 34 -21.66 8.71 9.24
N LEU A 35 -20.67 9.37 9.83
CA LEU A 35 -20.45 9.37 11.28
C LEU A 35 -21.58 10.07 12.06
N LYS A 36 -22.25 11.08 11.46
CA LYS A 36 -23.45 11.71 12.05
C LYS A 36 -24.67 10.80 12.01
N LYS A 37 -24.77 9.88 11.04
CA LYS A 37 -25.96 9.04 10.82
C LYS A 37 -25.85 7.62 11.42
N CYS A 38 -24.64 7.12 11.70
CA CYS A 38 -24.46 5.79 12.28
C CYS A 38 -25.04 5.65 13.71
N ASP A 39 -25.25 4.42 14.16
CA ASP A 39 -25.68 4.10 15.53
C ASP A 39 -24.53 4.21 16.53
N LEU A 40 -23.36 3.67 16.18
CA LEU A 40 -22.16 3.68 17.04
C LEU A 40 -20.87 3.67 16.22
N ILE A 41 -19.78 4.05 16.89
CA ILE A 41 -18.43 4.12 16.30
C ILE A 41 -17.47 3.24 17.10
N LEU A 42 -16.82 2.32 16.40
CA LEU A 42 -15.68 1.52 16.85
C LEU A 42 -14.39 2.31 16.56
N CYS A 43 -13.55 2.49 17.58
CA CYS A 43 -12.30 3.24 17.45
C CYS A 43 -11.20 2.67 18.36
N GLU A 44 -9.93 2.84 17.99
CA GLU A 44 -8.81 2.34 18.79
C GLU A 44 -8.71 3.06 20.15
N ASP A 45 -8.53 4.39 20.13
CA ASP A 45 -8.56 5.23 21.33
C ASP A 45 -9.74 6.21 21.29
N THR A 46 -10.70 5.98 22.19
CA THR A 46 -11.88 6.85 22.36
C THR A 46 -11.51 8.30 22.69
N ARG A 47 -10.37 8.56 23.35
CA ARG A 47 -9.91 9.91 23.72
C ARG A 47 -9.41 10.67 22.49
N VAL A 48 -8.70 9.98 21.58
CA VAL A 48 -8.23 10.55 20.31
C VAL A 48 -9.44 10.83 19.42
N SER A 49 -10.27 9.81 19.22
CA SER A 49 -11.48 9.90 18.39
C SER A 49 -12.46 10.97 18.88
N LYS A 50 -12.63 11.13 20.20
CA LYS A 50 -13.51 12.17 20.76
C LYS A 50 -13.07 13.59 20.39
N LYS A 51 -11.77 13.87 20.24
CA LYS A 51 -11.29 15.18 19.78
C LYS A 51 -11.74 15.46 18.35
N LEU A 52 -11.57 14.48 17.46
CA LEU A 52 -12.03 14.56 16.07
C LEU A 52 -13.54 14.77 16.00
N LEU A 53 -14.31 13.93 16.69
CA LEU A 53 -15.77 13.98 16.66
C LEU A 53 -16.30 15.30 17.24
N ASN A 54 -15.72 15.80 18.32
CA ASN A 54 -16.10 17.09 18.91
C ASN A 54 -15.88 18.25 17.94
N HIS A 55 -14.76 18.26 17.19
CA HIS A 55 -14.48 19.31 16.20
C HIS A 55 -15.59 19.41 15.14
N PHE A 56 -16.16 18.26 14.74
CA PHE A 56 -17.26 18.20 13.76
C PHE A 56 -18.65 18.13 14.38
N ASN A 57 -18.79 18.38 15.68
CA ASN A 57 -20.05 18.32 16.44
C ASN A 57 -20.78 16.95 16.32
N ILE A 58 -20.03 15.86 16.23
CA ILE A 58 -20.57 14.50 16.12
C ILE A 58 -20.69 13.91 17.52
N LYS A 59 -21.92 13.65 17.96
CA LYS A 59 -22.22 12.99 19.25
C LYS A 59 -22.74 11.58 18.99
N LYS A 60 -21.87 10.58 19.21
CA LYS A 60 -22.19 9.16 19.03
C LYS A 60 -21.61 8.31 20.14
N LEU A 61 -22.19 7.13 20.33
CA LEU A 61 -21.64 6.11 21.21
C LEU A 61 -20.29 5.62 20.65
N LEU A 62 -19.24 5.79 21.44
CA LEU A 62 -17.90 5.27 21.13
C LEU A 62 -17.69 3.95 21.86
N ILE A 63 -17.23 2.93 21.14
CA ILE A 63 -16.78 1.66 21.71
C ILE A 63 -15.30 1.49 21.35
N SER A 64 -14.44 1.33 22.36
CA SER A 64 -13.03 1.04 22.11
C SER A 64 -12.89 -0.34 21.46
N TYR A 65 -12.21 -0.41 20.32
CA TYR A 65 -11.95 -1.59 19.52
C TYR A 65 -10.52 -1.51 18.97
N HIS A 66 -9.61 -2.29 19.56
CA HIS A 66 -8.18 -2.24 19.31
C HIS A 66 -7.59 -3.64 19.32
N LYS A 67 -6.35 -3.82 18.80
CA LYS A 67 -5.71 -5.13 18.58
C LYS A 67 -5.79 -6.13 19.75
N PHE A 68 -5.81 -5.65 21.00
CA PHE A 68 -5.86 -6.48 22.20
C PHE A 68 -7.26 -6.96 22.61
N ASN A 69 -8.35 -6.34 22.13
CA ASN A 69 -9.72 -6.68 22.52
C ASN A 69 -10.62 -7.11 21.34
N GLU A 70 -10.10 -7.09 20.10
CA GLU A 70 -10.87 -7.44 18.91
C GLU A 70 -11.62 -8.76 19.07
N ARG A 71 -10.91 -9.80 19.51
CA ARG A 71 -11.47 -11.16 19.66
C ARG A 71 -12.63 -11.23 20.63
N GLU A 72 -12.55 -10.48 21.72
CA GLU A 72 -13.58 -10.44 22.75
C GLU A 72 -14.83 -9.73 22.25
N LYS A 73 -14.66 -8.59 21.55
CA LYS A 73 -15.75 -7.71 21.15
C LYS A 73 -16.46 -8.14 19.86
N ILE A 74 -15.82 -8.93 19.02
CA ILE A 74 -16.36 -9.34 17.71
C ILE A 74 -17.77 -9.93 17.83
N LYS A 75 -18.02 -10.81 18.80
CA LYS A 75 -19.33 -11.47 18.93
C LYS A 75 -20.43 -10.46 19.17
N GLU A 76 -20.23 -9.55 20.13
CA GLU A 76 -21.20 -8.50 20.46
C GLU A 76 -21.44 -7.56 19.26
N ILE A 77 -20.38 -7.18 18.54
CA ILE A 77 -20.49 -6.28 17.38
C ILE A 77 -21.28 -6.95 16.25
N ILE A 78 -21.01 -8.22 15.97
CA ILE A 78 -21.73 -8.99 14.94
C ILE A 78 -23.21 -9.14 15.30
N GLU A 79 -23.55 -9.36 16.57
CA GLU A 79 -24.94 -9.41 17.03
C GLU A 79 -25.67 -8.09 16.77
N LYS A 80 -25.03 -6.94 17.02
CA LYS A 80 -25.59 -5.62 16.69
C LYS A 80 -25.76 -5.43 15.19
N LEU A 81 -24.77 -5.82 14.38
CA LEU A 81 -24.85 -5.71 12.91
C LEU A 81 -26.01 -6.55 12.34
N LYS A 82 -26.30 -7.72 12.93
CA LYS A 82 -27.46 -8.57 12.56
C LYS A 82 -28.81 -7.96 12.94
N GLN A 83 -28.83 -6.94 13.78
CA GLN A 83 -30.04 -6.18 14.15
C GLN A 83 -30.17 -4.90 13.30
N ASP A 84 -29.69 -4.96 12.06
CA ASP A 84 -29.73 -3.87 11.09
C ASP A 84 -29.10 -2.55 11.57
N LYS A 85 -28.09 -2.63 12.45
CA LYS A 85 -27.34 -1.46 12.92
C LYS A 85 -26.33 -0.96 11.89
N ILE A 86 -26.18 0.35 11.85
CA ILE A 86 -25.14 1.05 11.10
C ILE A 86 -23.97 1.31 12.04
N ILE A 87 -22.89 0.56 11.87
CA ILE A 87 -21.70 0.67 12.71
C ILE A 87 -20.54 1.25 11.90
N CYS A 88 -19.92 2.31 12.40
CA CYS A 88 -18.67 2.82 11.81
C CYS A 88 -17.46 2.20 12.49
N LEU A 89 -16.47 1.77 11.73
CA LEU A 89 -15.12 1.50 12.18
C LEU A 89 -14.22 2.63 11.70
N ILE A 90 -13.51 3.28 12.62
CA ILE A 90 -12.49 4.28 12.34
C ILE A 90 -11.15 3.85 12.93
N SER A 91 -10.05 4.33 12.36
CA SER A 91 -8.73 4.30 13.01
C SER A 91 -8.42 5.66 13.63
N ASP A 92 -7.43 5.70 14.52
CA ASP A 92 -6.94 6.95 15.10
C ASP A 92 -6.39 7.91 14.02
N ALA A 93 -5.87 7.35 12.93
CA ALA A 93 -5.44 8.09 11.75
C ALA A 93 -5.52 7.24 10.47
N GLY A 94 -6.02 7.84 9.39
CA GLY A 94 -5.99 7.22 8.06
C GLY A 94 -7.11 6.21 7.83
N THR A 95 -6.84 5.16 7.06
CA THR A 95 -7.85 4.19 6.63
C THR A 95 -7.87 2.96 7.55
N PRO A 96 -9.00 2.63 8.21
CA PRO A 96 -9.06 1.53 9.16
C PRO A 96 -8.78 0.18 8.50
N ALA A 97 -8.35 -0.80 9.32
CA ALA A 97 -7.95 -2.16 8.93
C ALA A 97 -6.72 -2.26 8.00
N ILE A 98 -6.07 -1.15 7.65
CA ILE A 98 -4.81 -1.11 6.89
C ILE A 98 -3.67 -0.78 7.85
N SER A 99 -2.93 -1.81 8.29
CA SER A 99 -1.95 -1.72 9.38
C SER A 99 -2.52 -1.34 10.75
N ASP A 100 -3.84 -1.31 10.86
CA ASP A 100 -4.64 -0.99 12.05
C ASP A 100 -5.57 -2.17 12.40
N PRO A 101 -6.17 -2.19 13.62
CA PRO A 101 -7.24 -3.12 13.99
C PRO A 101 -8.44 -3.08 13.02
N GLY A 102 -9.20 -4.17 12.93
CA GLY A 102 -10.43 -4.23 12.12
C GLY A 102 -10.51 -5.42 11.16
N GLN A 103 -9.39 -6.01 10.75
CA GLN A 103 -9.39 -7.10 9.78
C GLN A 103 -10.15 -8.34 10.28
N LEU A 104 -10.10 -8.63 11.58
CA LEU A 104 -10.84 -9.75 12.16
C LEU A 104 -12.36 -9.52 12.09
N LEU A 105 -12.82 -8.31 12.39
CA LEU A 105 -14.23 -7.95 12.28
C LEU A 105 -14.72 -8.01 10.83
N ILE A 106 -13.94 -7.49 9.88
CA ILE A 106 -14.26 -7.57 8.44
C ILE A 106 -14.43 -9.03 8.00
N LYS A 107 -13.53 -9.94 8.45
CA LYS A 107 -13.64 -11.37 8.13
C LYS A 107 -14.91 -12.00 8.67
N GLU A 108 -15.29 -11.70 9.90
CA GLU A 108 -16.55 -12.22 10.46
C GLU A 108 -17.78 -11.60 9.78
N CYS A 109 -17.73 -10.31 9.38
CA CYS A 109 -18.80 -9.70 8.59
C CYS A 109 -19.01 -10.44 7.26
N ILE A 110 -17.93 -10.74 6.54
CA ILE A 110 -17.98 -11.54 5.30
C ILE A 110 -18.60 -12.91 5.56
N LYS A 111 -18.15 -13.61 6.61
CA LYS A 111 -18.64 -14.93 6.99
C LYS A 111 -20.15 -14.95 7.28
N TYR A 112 -20.68 -13.89 7.89
CA TYR A 112 -22.11 -13.75 8.18
C TYR A 112 -22.90 -13.00 7.10
N SER A 113 -22.31 -12.74 5.93
CA SER A 113 -22.95 -11.98 4.84
C SER A 113 -23.48 -10.60 5.27
N ILE A 114 -22.75 -9.94 6.16
CA ILE A 114 -23.03 -8.55 6.58
C ILE A 114 -22.40 -7.62 5.55
N ASP A 115 -23.18 -6.62 5.11
CA ASP A 115 -22.70 -5.60 4.18
C ASP A 115 -21.56 -4.76 4.78
N ILE A 116 -20.53 -4.51 3.97
CA ILE A 116 -19.35 -3.71 4.33
C ILE A 116 -19.17 -2.59 3.31
N PHE A 117 -19.08 -1.36 3.79
CA PHE A 117 -19.00 -0.16 2.97
C PHE A 117 -17.70 0.61 3.22
N PRO A 118 -16.83 0.78 2.20
CA PRO A 118 -15.66 1.63 2.35
C PRO A 118 -16.03 3.11 2.18
N ILE A 119 -15.66 3.94 3.16
CA ILE A 119 -15.65 5.40 3.02
C ILE A 119 -14.19 5.86 2.82
N PRO A 120 -13.81 6.22 1.58
CA PRO A 120 -12.45 6.60 1.26
C PRO A 120 -12.09 7.92 1.93
N GLY A 121 -10.79 8.15 2.11
CA GLY A 121 -10.25 9.34 2.72
C GLY A 121 -8.73 9.29 2.81
N ALA A 122 -8.17 9.97 3.82
CA ALA A 122 -6.74 10.14 3.97
C ALA A 122 -5.97 8.82 4.11
N SER A 123 -4.79 8.78 3.49
CA SER A 123 -3.85 7.65 3.53
C SER A 123 -2.42 8.18 3.36
N SER A 124 -1.56 7.96 4.35
CA SER A 124 -0.15 8.35 4.30
C SER A 124 0.60 7.66 3.17
N VAL A 125 0.21 6.42 2.83
CA VAL A 125 0.75 5.67 1.68
C VAL A 125 0.43 6.39 0.38
N SER A 126 -0.85 6.72 0.15
CA SER A 126 -1.29 7.34 -1.10
C SER A 126 -0.73 8.76 -1.23
N ALA A 127 -0.71 9.53 -0.13
CA ALA A 127 -0.12 10.86 -0.08
C ALA A 127 1.40 10.83 -0.36
N GLY A 128 2.11 9.83 0.18
CA GLY A 128 3.53 9.66 -0.07
C GLY A 128 3.84 9.22 -1.50
N ILE A 129 3.09 8.26 -2.04
CA ILE A 129 3.26 7.77 -3.42
C ILE A 129 2.97 8.88 -4.43
N SER A 130 1.91 9.68 -4.24
CA SER A 130 1.51 10.73 -5.18
C SER A 130 2.60 11.79 -5.42
N ILE A 131 3.42 12.07 -4.40
CA ILE A 131 4.55 13.00 -4.51
C ILE A 131 5.88 12.28 -4.76
N SER A 132 5.92 10.95 -4.77
CA SER A 132 7.19 10.21 -4.81
C SER A 132 7.97 10.42 -6.11
N GLY A 133 7.28 10.55 -7.24
CA GLY A 133 7.89 10.49 -8.57
C GLY A 133 8.36 9.08 -8.96
N PHE A 134 7.96 8.05 -8.21
CA PHE A 134 8.25 6.65 -8.47
C PHE A 134 7.03 5.96 -9.09
N SER A 135 7.16 4.68 -9.46
CA SER A 135 6.04 3.91 -9.99
C SER A 135 4.87 3.80 -8.99
N ASP A 136 3.66 3.95 -9.52
CA ASP A 136 2.36 3.69 -8.88
C ASP A 136 2.09 2.19 -8.66
N ARG A 137 2.91 1.31 -9.22
CA ARG A 137 2.96 -0.11 -8.87
C ARG A 137 3.89 -0.30 -7.69
N TYR A 138 3.32 -0.43 -6.50
CA TYR A 138 4.06 -0.57 -5.26
C TYR A 138 3.66 -1.80 -4.43
N LEU A 139 4.58 -2.22 -3.57
CA LEU A 139 4.37 -3.17 -2.49
C LEU A 139 4.29 -2.39 -1.17
N PHE A 140 3.15 -2.45 -0.50
CA PHE A 140 2.98 -1.89 0.84
C PHE A 140 3.21 -2.97 1.90
N LEU A 141 4.16 -2.74 2.81
CA LEU A 141 4.57 -3.69 3.84
C LEU A 141 3.93 -3.43 5.22
N GLY A 142 3.21 -2.32 5.39
CA GLY A 142 2.77 -1.89 6.72
C GLY A 142 3.94 -1.54 7.63
N PHE A 143 3.83 -1.85 8.91
CA PHE A 143 4.92 -1.69 9.88
C PHE A 143 5.94 -2.83 9.76
N LEU A 144 7.22 -2.47 9.62
CA LEU A 144 8.28 -3.48 9.58
C LEU A 144 8.40 -4.23 10.92
N PRO A 145 8.67 -5.55 10.90
CA PRO A 145 8.78 -6.37 12.12
C PRO A 145 9.95 -5.93 13.00
N GLU A 146 9.85 -6.17 14.31
CA GLU A 146 10.90 -5.78 15.27
C GLU A 146 12.06 -6.77 15.32
N LYS A 147 11.77 -8.06 15.16
CA LYS A 147 12.78 -9.12 15.19
C LYS A 147 13.68 -9.01 13.96
N ARG A 148 14.99 -8.97 14.19
CA ARG A 148 16.00 -8.77 13.15
C ARG A 148 15.90 -9.79 12.00
N LYS A 149 15.72 -11.07 12.33
CA LYS A 149 15.55 -12.16 11.34
C LYS A 149 14.36 -11.90 10.40
N ASP A 150 13.22 -11.52 10.99
CA ASP A 150 12.00 -11.26 10.22
C ASP A 150 12.13 -9.99 9.39
N LEU A 151 12.79 -8.95 9.93
CA LEU A 151 13.10 -7.72 9.21
C LEU A 151 13.92 -8.00 7.96
N THR A 152 15.06 -8.67 8.11
CA THR A 152 15.96 -9.01 6.99
C THR A 152 15.21 -9.81 5.92
N LEU A 153 14.45 -10.84 6.32
CA LEU A 153 13.66 -11.64 5.39
C LEU A 153 12.60 -10.82 4.63
N ASN A 154 11.95 -9.87 5.31
CA ASN A 154 10.96 -8.99 4.68
C ASN A 154 11.61 -8.04 3.67
N LEU A 155 12.74 -7.42 4.02
CA LEU A 155 13.47 -6.50 3.13
C LEU A 155 14.04 -7.24 1.91
N GLU A 156 14.60 -8.43 2.11
CA GLU A 156 15.08 -9.30 1.04
C GLU A 156 13.95 -9.65 0.05
N LYS A 157 12.82 -10.16 0.55
CA LYS A 157 11.65 -10.46 -0.30
C LYS A 157 11.17 -9.22 -1.04
N ALA A 158 10.98 -8.11 -0.34
CA ALA A 158 10.52 -6.86 -0.94
C ALA A 158 11.46 -6.36 -2.05
N SER A 159 12.78 -6.48 -1.86
CA SER A 159 13.77 -6.08 -2.87
C SER A 159 13.68 -6.89 -4.17
N SER A 160 13.35 -8.18 -4.08
CA SER A 160 13.31 -9.10 -5.22
C SER A 160 12.19 -8.81 -6.22
N PHE A 161 11.09 -8.17 -5.79
CA PHE A 161 9.98 -7.82 -6.67
C PHE A 161 10.30 -6.69 -7.65
N GLY A 162 11.31 -5.86 -7.33
CA GLY A 162 11.73 -4.75 -8.18
C GLY A 162 10.74 -3.59 -8.33
N CYS A 163 9.55 -3.67 -7.73
CA CYS A 163 8.57 -2.57 -7.69
C CYS A 163 8.88 -1.57 -6.58
N THR A 164 8.22 -0.41 -6.58
CA THR A 164 8.27 0.55 -5.48
C THR A 164 7.88 -0.12 -4.16
N VAL A 165 8.55 0.20 -3.07
CA VAL A 165 8.25 -0.37 -1.74
C VAL A 165 7.85 0.74 -0.79
N VAL A 166 6.75 0.56 -0.06
CA VAL A 166 6.26 1.51 0.95
C VAL A 166 6.13 0.81 2.30
N PHE A 167 6.58 1.45 3.37
CA PHE A 167 6.40 0.95 4.73
C PHE A 167 6.35 2.06 5.77
N PHE A 168 5.79 1.73 6.93
CA PHE A 168 5.76 2.60 8.11
C PHE A 168 6.89 2.24 9.07
N ILE A 169 7.48 3.27 9.68
CA ILE A 169 8.55 3.11 10.65
C ILE A 169 8.61 4.31 11.60
N SER A 170 9.09 4.11 12.83
CA SER A 170 9.44 5.24 13.69
C SER A 170 10.81 5.81 13.32
N PRO A 171 11.07 7.12 13.51
CA PRO A 171 12.38 7.71 13.23
C PRO A 171 13.54 6.96 13.88
N ASN A 172 13.40 6.57 15.15
CA ASN A 172 14.43 5.82 15.88
C ASN A 172 14.72 4.45 15.24
N LYS A 173 13.69 3.75 14.76
CA LYS A 173 13.87 2.45 14.10
C LYS A 173 14.46 2.62 12.71
N LEU A 174 14.11 3.69 11.99
CA LEU A 174 14.72 4.01 10.68
C LEU A 174 16.24 4.11 10.79
N TYR A 175 16.75 4.84 11.79
CA TYR A 175 18.19 4.94 12.05
C TYR A 175 18.84 3.57 12.32
N LYS A 176 18.15 2.65 12.99
CA LYS A 176 18.67 1.30 13.29
C LYS A 176 18.76 0.37 12.07
N ILE A 177 18.04 0.68 10.98
CA ILE A 177 17.94 -0.18 9.80
C ILE A 177 18.61 0.41 8.55
N ILE A 178 19.32 1.54 8.66
CA ILE A 178 20.00 2.20 7.53
C ILE A 178 20.89 1.21 6.75
N ASN A 179 21.68 0.41 7.46
CA ASN A 179 22.55 -0.58 6.82
C ASN A 179 21.77 -1.69 6.11
N ASP A 180 20.62 -2.11 6.64
CA ASP A 180 19.76 -3.10 5.98
C ASP A 180 19.14 -2.50 4.71
N LEU A 181 18.70 -1.24 4.76
CA LEU A 181 18.15 -0.55 3.58
C LEU A 181 19.20 -0.40 2.49
N LYS A 182 20.44 -0.03 2.83
CA LYS A 182 21.56 0.04 1.89
C LYS A 182 21.86 -1.32 1.26
N LEU A 183 21.85 -2.39 2.05
CA LEU A 183 22.13 -3.75 1.60
C LEU A 183 21.06 -4.27 0.63
N HIS A 184 19.78 -4.12 0.98
CA HIS A 184 18.68 -4.72 0.21
C HIS A 184 18.16 -3.82 -0.92
N PHE A 185 18.37 -2.51 -0.85
CA PHE A 185 17.89 -1.54 -1.84
C PHE A 185 19.04 -0.69 -2.41
N PRO A 186 20.14 -1.30 -2.90
CA PRO A 186 21.30 -0.55 -3.38
C PRO A 186 20.95 0.29 -4.60
N LYS A 187 21.50 1.50 -4.66
CA LYS A 187 21.28 2.49 -5.73
C LYS A 187 19.80 2.80 -6.01
N ARG A 188 18.91 2.66 -5.02
CA ARG A 188 17.50 3.06 -5.15
C ARG A 188 17.29 4.45 -4.56
N ASP A 189 16.41 5.22 -5.18
CA ASP A 189 15.99 6.51 -4.67
C ASP A 189 14.96 6.29 -3.55
N ILE A 190 15.04 7.07 -2.48
CA ILE A 190 14.20 6.93 -1.28
C ILE A 190 13.56 8.28 -0.98
N LEU A 191 12.24 8.26 -0.78
CA LEU A 191 11.48 9.37 -0.20
C LEU A 191 11.10 8.99 1.24
N ILE A 192 11.52 9.83 2.18
CA ILE A 192 11.15 9.73 3.59
C ILE A 192 10.17 10.87 3.86
N CYS A 193 8.92 10.51 4.16
CA CYS A 193 7.88 11.46 4.54
C CYS A 193 7.70 11.40 6.06
N ARG A 194 7.99 12.50 6.77
CA ARG A 194 7.79 12.62 8.21
C ARG A 194 6.61 13.54 8.49
N GLU A 195 5.71 13.12 9.38
CA GLU A 195 4.62 13.95 9.88
C GLU A 195 3.73 14.55 8.77
N ILE A 196 3.39 13.75 7.73
CA ILE A 196 2.54 14.17 6.60
C ILE A 196 1.27 14.83 7.13
N THR A 197 0.93 16.01 6.60
CA THR A 197 -0.22 16.87 6.93
C THR A 197 -0.16 17.56 8.30
N LYS A 198 0.89 17.33 9.09
CA LYS A 198 1.04 17.93 10.43
C LYS A 198 1.94 19.16 10.39
N PHE A 199 2.01 19.89 11.51
CA PHE A 199 2.81 21.12 11.60
C PHE A 199 4.31 20.94 11.30
N HIS A 200 4.88 19.77 11.63
CA HIS A 200 6.30 19.46 11.40
C HIS A 200 6.52 18.57 10.16
N GLU A 201 5.63 18.68 9.16
CA GLU A 201 5.73 17.97 7.89
C GLU A 201 7.09 18.17 7.21
N GLU A 202 7.68 17.08 6.72
CA GLU A 202 9.00 17.08 6.11
C GLU A 202 9.12 15.96 5.07
N TYR A 203 9.71 16.28 3.91
CA TYR A 203 9.94 15.34 2.82
C TYR A 203 11.42 15.33 2.43
N ILE A 204 12.06 14.18 2.60
CA ILE A 204 13.49 14.02 2.29
C ILE A 204 13.66 13.03 1.17
N ARG A 205 14.30 13.50 0.09
CA ARG A 205 14.71 12.67 -1.05
C ARG A 205 16.18 12.36 -0.94
N ILE A 206 16.51 11.08 -0.90
CA ILE A 206 17.88 10.62 -0.70
C ILE A 206 18.12 9.32 -1.45
N SER A 207 19.32 9.14 -2.00
CA SER A 207 19.72 7.84 -2.53
C SER A 207 20.09 6.91 -1.38
N SER A 208 19.82 5.60 -1.52
CA SER A 208 20.20 4.57 -0.55
C SER A 208 21.65 4.73 -0.07
N ASP A 209 22.57 5.04 -0.98
CA ASP A 209 24.00 5.07 -0.72
C ASP A 209 24.40 6.26 0.18
N LYS A 210 23.53 7.28 0.28
CA LYS A 210 23.73 8.48 1.09
C LYS A 210 22.97 8.43 2.43
N LEU A 211 22.28 7.33 2.77
CA LEU A 211 21.43 7.25 3.98
C LEU A 211 22.16 7.56 5.30
N ASP A 212 23.47 7.37 5.40
CA ASP A 212 24.24 7.72 6.61
C ASP A 212 24.22 9.23 6.91
N SER A 213 24.00 10.05 5.89
CA SER A 213 23.85 11.51 6.00
C SER A 213 22.44 11.95 6.45
N LEU A 214 21.48 11.03 6.61
CA LEU A 214 20.11 11.35 6.99
C LEU A 214 20.06 12.08 8.35
N ARG A 215 19.44 13.26 8.36
CA ARG A 215 19.19 14.06 9.57
C ARG A 215 17.71 14.40 9.65
N ILE A 216 16.99 13.75 10.55
CA ILE A 216 15.58 14.01 10.86
C ILE A 216 15.36 14.04 12.37
N SER A 217 14.28 14.68 12.79
CA SER A 217 13.80 14.57 14.16
C SER A 217 13.57 13.10 14.54
N LYS A 218 13.96 12.73 15.77
CA LYS A 218 13.70 11.39 16.35
C LYS A 218 12.26 11.18 16.81
N LYS A 219 11.37 12.17 16.60
CA LYS A 219 9.95 12.16 16.99
C LYS A 219 9.04 12.18 15.77
N GLY A 220 7.82 11.70 15.96
CA GLY A 220 6.76 11.67 14.95
C GLY A 220 6.69 10.35 14.18
N GLU A 221 5.88 10.36 13.14
CA GLU A 221 5.60 9.22 12.26
C GLU A 221 6.34 9.36 10.94
N VAL A 222 6.80 8.23 10.39
CA VAL A 222 7.52 8.20 9.11
C VAL A 222 6.91 7.15 8.18
N THR A 223 6.62 7.59 6.95
CA THR A 223 6.35 6.71 5.81
C THR A 223 7.57 6.74 4.89
N VAL A 224 8.16 5.59 4.61
CA VAL A 224 9.31 5.46 3.71
C VAL A 224 8.86 4.83 2.41
N ILE A 225 9.27 5.42 1.30
CA ILE A 225 8.98 4.96 -0.05
C ILE A 225 10.32 4.77 -0.77
N ILE A 226 10.54 3.61 -1.36
CA ILE A 226 11.76 3.25 -2.10
C ILE A 226 11.39 3.02 -3.56
N SER A 227 11.97 3.81 -4.47
CA SER A 227 11.71 3.79 -5.93
C SER A 227 11.90 2.42 -6.51
N GLU A 228 11.14 1.97 -7.53
CA GLU A 228 11.39 0.74 -8.30
C GLU A 228 12.87 0.54 -8.69
N ASN A 229 13.28 -0.71 -8.89
CA ASN A 229 14.63 -1.00 -9.34
C ASN A 229 14.72 -0.74 -10.85
N LYS A 230 15.27 0.42 -11.22
CA LYS A 230 15.51 0.84 -12.62
C LYS A 230 16.36 -0.19 -13.41
N ASN A 231 17.15 -1.01 -12.74
CA ASN A 231 17.96 -2.05 -13.39
C ASN A 231 17.21 -3.36 -13.63
N ILE A 232 16.07 -3.61 -12.97
CA ILE A 232 15.26 -4.82 -13.23
C ILE A 232 14.53 -4.70 -14.57
N GLN A 233 14.09 -3.51 -14.98
CA GLN A 233 13.60 -3.28 -16.34
C GLN A 233 14.72 -3.40 -17.40
N LYS A 234 15.98 -3.14 -17.03
CA LYS A 234 17.16 -3.37 -17.89
C LYS A 234 17.68 -4.81 -17.91
N LYS A 235 17.13 -5.73 -17.11
CA LYS A 235 17.44 -7.16 -17.21
C LYS A 235 16.62 -7.85 -18.32
N LEU A 236 16.40 -7.11 -19.41
CA LEU A 236 16.13 -7.69 -20.72
C LEU A 236 17.50 -8.11 -21.24
N ILE A 237 17.72 -9.41 -21.36
CA ILE A 237 18.95 -9.93 -21.95
C ILE A 237 18.94 -9.46 -23.42
N GLU A 238 20.03 -8.86 -23.90
CA GLU A 238 20.17 -8.57 -25.33
C GLU A 238 20.43 -9.88 -26.10
N LEU A 239 20.01 -9.96 -27.36
CA LEU A 239 20.25 -11.16 -28.16
C LEU A 239 21.75 -11.35 -28.41
N GLU A 240 22.36 -12.32 -27.72
CA GLU A 240 23.73 -12.74 -28.00
C GLU A 240 23.80 -13.51 -29.33
N GLU A 241 25.00 -13.64 -29.90
CA GLU A 241 25.21 -14.41 -31.14
C GLU A 241 24.75 -15.87 -31.03
N SER A 242 24.82 -16.46 -29.84
CA SER A 242 24.32 -17.80 -29.54
C SER A 242 22.79 -17.88 -29.71
N ASP A 243 22.06 -16.89 -29.20
CA ASP A 243 20.60 -16.78 -29.28
C ASP A 243 20.16 -16.51 -30.72
N LYS A 244 20.89 -15.64 -31.44
CA LYS A 244 20.66 -15.35 -32.85
C LYS A 244 20.80 -16.60 -33.73
N LYS A 245 21.80 -17.44 -33.48
CA LYS A 245 21.99 -18.72 -34.17
C LYS A 245 20.85 -19.70 -33.87
N GLU A 246 20.41 -19.78 -32.62
CA GLU A 246 19.28 -20.63 -32.23
C GLU A 246 17.97 -20.18 -32.90
N ILE A 247 17.68 -18.89 -32.92
CA ILE A 247 16.52 -18.31 -33.60
C ILE A 247 16.54 -18.64 -35.11
N LYS A 248 17.69 -18.46 -35.79
CA LYS A 248 17.85 -18.82 -37.21
C LYS A 248 17.59 -20.29 -37.47
N LYS A 249 18.00 -21.19 -36.56
CA LYS A 249 17.73 -22.63 -36.67
C LYS A 249 16.24 -22.96 -36.49
N LEU A 250 15.59 -22.37 -35.49
CA LEU A 250 14.18 -22.60 -35.19
C LEU A 250 13.24 -22.05 -36.27
N LEU A 251 13.59 -20.94 -36.92
CA LEU A 251 12.81 -20.34 -38.00
C LEU A 251 12.74 -21.21 -39.28
N LYS A 252 13.63 -22.20 -39.44
CA LYS A 252 13.56 -23.15 -40.57
C LYS A 252 12.39 -24.14 -40.43
N THR A 253 11.92 -24.41 -39.21
CA THR A 253 10.94 -25.47 -38.93
C THR A 253 9.72 -25.02 -38.13
N LYS A 254 9.70 -23.78 -37.62
CA LYS A 254 8.63 -23.26 -36.76
C LYS A 254 8.19 -21.86 -37.19
N THR A 255 6.94 -21.51 -36.87
CA THR A 255 6.39 -20.17 -37.06
C THR A 255 7.01 -19.17 -36.07
N ILE A 256 7.05 -17.88 -36.46
CA ILE A 256 7.59 -16.79 -35.62
C ILE A 256 6.94 -16.79 -34.22
N LYS A 257 5.62 -16.97 -34.15
CA LYS A 257 4.87 -17.05 -32.88
C LYS A 257 5.42 -18.14 -31.96
N ASN A 258 5.75 -19.31 -32.51
CA ASN A 258 6.28 -20.43 -31.73
C ASN A 258 7.75 -20.20 -31.35
N VAL A 259 8.55 -19.59 -32.23
CA VAL A 259 9.95 -19.23 -31.93
C VAL A 259 10.02 -18.21 -30.78
N VAL A 260 9.23 -17.14 -30.83
CA VAL A 260 9.14 -16.14 -29.75
C VAL A 260 8.74 -16.80 -28.43
N LYS A 261 7.74 -17.69 -28.44
CA LYS A 261 7.29 -18.40 -27.24
C LYS A 261 8.39 -19.28 -26.65
N LEU A 262 9.10 -20.05 -27.48
CA LEU A 262 10.18 -20.94 -27.08
C LEU A 262 11.38 -20.17 -26.50
N ILE A 263 11.84 -19.12 -27.18
CA ILE A 263 13.00 -18.35 -26.74
C ILE A 263 12.69 -17.56 -25.47
N CYS A 264 11.51 -16.93 -25.36
CA CYS A 264 11.07 -16.27 -24.13
C CYS A 264 10.86 -17.23 -22.95
N SER A 265 10.60 -18.52 -23.20
CA SER A 265 10.49 -19.51 -22.12
C SER A 265 11.85 -19.94 -21.55
N LYS A 266 12.92 -19.79 -22.32
CA LYS A 266 14.29 -20.16 -21.93
C LYS A 266 15.07 -19.00 -21.29
N LYS A 267 14.84 -17.77 -21.76
CA LYS A 267 15.56 -16.57 -21.32
C LYS A 267 14.60 -15.38 -21.21
N ASN A 268 14.92 -14.43 -20.32
CA ASN A 268 14.09 -13.27 -20.03
C ASN A 268 14.25 -12.15 -21.08
N PHE A 269 13.84 -12.43 -22.31
CA PHE A 269 13.86 -11.51 -23.45
C PHE A 269 12.56 -10.71 -23.58
N GLN A 270 12.66 -9.52 -24.17
CA GLN A 270 11.48 -8.78 -24.60
C GLN A 270 10.91 -9.47 -25.85
N LYS A 271 9.64 -9.87 -25.82
CA LYS A 271 8.98 -10.53 -26.98
C LYS A 271 9.13 -9.74 -28.28
N LYS A 272 9.08 -8.40 -28.18
CA LYS A 272 9.23 -7.48 -29.31
C LYS A 272 10.61 -7.58 -29.98
N VAL A 273 11.68 -7.74 -29.20
CA VAL A 273 13.07 -7.86 -29.71
C VAL A 273 13.22 -9.14 -30.55
N ILE A 274 12.76 -10.28 -30.03
CA ILE A 274 12.84 -11.55 -30.78
C ILE A 274 11.95 -11.51 -32.02
N TYR A 275 10.74 -10.94 -31.90
CA TYR A 275 9.80 -10.83 -33.01
C TYR A 275 10.37 -9.98 -34.15
N ASN A 276 10.93 -8.80 -33.86
CA ASN A 276 11.54 -7.93 -34.85
C ASN A 276 12.73 -8.61 -35.54
N TYR A 277 13.62 -9.25 -34.77
CA TYR A 277 14.76 -9.99 -35.34
C TYR A 277 14.32 -11.17 -36.23
N CYS A 278 13.20 -11.83 -35.91
CA CYS A 278 12.64 -12.87 -36.76
C CYS A 278 12.08 -12.32 -38.09
N LEU A 279 11.56 -11.09 -38.09
CA LEU A 279 11.09 -10.42 -39.31
C LEU A 279 12.27 -9.99 -40.18
N GLU A 280 13.32 -9.41 -39.60
CA GLU A 280 14.56 -9.05 -40.31
C GLU A 280 15.14 -10.26 -41.06
N ILE A 281 15.27 -11.42 -40.40
CA ILE A 281 15.79 -12.65 -41.04
C ILE A 281 14.90 -13.15 -42.20
N LYS A 282 13.59 -12.91 -42.14
CA LYS A 282 12.69 -13.33 -43.22
C LYS A 282 12.76 -12.38 -44.41
N ASN A 283 12.87 -11.08 -44.16
CA ASN A 283 12.96 -10.07 -45.20
C ASN A 283 14.33 -10.11 -45.90
N ASP A 284 15.42 -10.50 -45.21
CA ASP A 284 16.75 -10.70 -45.82
C ASP A 284 16.85 -11.98 -46.70
N LYS A 285 15.77 -12.77 -46.80
CA LYS A 285 15.71 -14.01 -47.59
C LYS A 285 14.79 -13.93 -48.82
N GLU A 286 14.14 -12.79 -49.02
CA GLU A 286 13.47 -12.43 -50.28
C GLU A 286 14.46 -11.68 -51.18
#